data_AF-A0A524FE17-F1
#
_entry.id   AF-A0A524FE17-F1
#
_cell.length_a   1.000
_cell.length_b   1.000
_cell.length_c   1.000
_cell.angle_alpha   90.00
_cell.angle_beta   90.00
_cell.angle_gamma   90.00
#
_symmetry.space_group_name_H-M   'P 1'
#
loop_
_entity.id
_entity.type
_entity.pdbx_description
1 polymer ?
#
loop_
_entity_poly.entity_id
_entity_poly.type
_entity_poly.pdbx_seq_one_letter_code
_entity_poly.pdbx_strand_id
1 'polypeptide(L)'
;MSENELNSLWNSFGKNINLVAIMTILTLVTGITGIIALIFLFLALGNIKMINYRLNSQYLDDFRSKYITSFILKMVTIPILIVGIVLLVFPFGGWYIPGFWWINLVIGIVPLIIAVVLFIVSYSFEMKAWENLKFFLEENRSMFPEYLVRETIDGAEKLRTGALLNALGFLIITAIVGFILQIIGFFKLAKFENFHLSVPLSKPSVQHAPVAPTPQEPQSRPSPYAVETKVVGTRPRFCPNCGAELKEDGKFCSECGSKIN
;
A
#
# COMPACT_ATOMS: atom_id res chain seq x y z
N MET A 1 15.73 -8.09 -16.29
CA MET A 1 14.34 -7.64 -16.53
C MET A 1 14.36 -6.33 -17.30
N SER A 2 13.69 -6.26 -18.44
CA SER A 2 13.54 -5.03 -19.24
C SER A 2 12.43 -4.12 -18.68
N GLU A 3 12.37 -2.85 -19.11
CA GLU A 3 11.28 -1.93 -18.73
C GLU A 3 9.91 -2.43 -19.20
N ASN A 4 9.86 -3.03 -20.39
CA ASN A 4 8.64 -3.62 -20.95
C ASN A 4 8.13 -4.79 -20.10
N GLU A 5 9.05 -5.61 -19.57
CA GLU A 5 8.69 -6.67 -18.63
C GLU A 5 8.15 -6.11 -17.31
N LEU A 6 8.77 -5.04 -16.78
CA LEU A 6 8.27 -4.41 -15.55
C LEU A 6 6.87 -3.81 -15.74
N ASN A 7 6.62 -3.14 -16.86
CA ASN A 7 5.30 -2.64 -17.25
C ASN A 7 4.27 -3.78 -17.30
N SER A 8 4.62 -4.87 -17.96
CA SER A 8 3.76 -6.05 -18.08
C SER A 8 3.39 -6.66 -16.72
N LEU A 9 4.34 -6.68 -15.76
CA LEU A 9 4.09 -7.19 -14.41
C LEU A 9 3.14 -6.30 -13.61
N TRP A 10 3.29 -4.98 -13.68
CA TRP A 10 2.36 -4.03 -13.06
C TRP A 10 0.97 -4.14 -13.68
N ASN A 11 0.88 -4.25 -15.01
CA ASN A 11 -0.38 -4.49 -15.71
C ASN A 11 -1.05 -5.79 -15.26
N SER A 12 -0.27 -6.87 -15.16
CA SER A 12 -0.77 -8.16 -14.68
C SER A 12 -1.20 -8.11 -13.21
N PHE A 13 -0.49 -7.35 -12.36
CA PHE A 13 -0.90 -7.10 -10.98
C PHE A 13 -2.26 -6.39 -10.93
N GLY A 14 -2.43 -5.30 -11.69
CA GLY A 14 -3.69 -4.57 -11.76
C GLY A 14 -4.86 -5.44 -12.22
N LYS A 15 -4.67 -6.23 -13.28
CA LYS A 15 -5.68 -7.19 -13.78
C LYS A 15 -6.11 -8.20 -12.72
N ASN A 16 -5.15 -8.80 -12.04
CA ASN A 16 -5.44 -9.77 -11.00
C ASN A 16 -6.18 -9.13 -9.82
N ILE A 17 -5.79 -7.92 -9.39
CA ILE A 17 -6.50 -7.19 -8.33
C ILE A 17 -7.92 -6.76 -8.77
N ASN A 18 -8.11 -6.40 -10.04
CA ASN A 18 -9.44 -6.12 -10.61
C ASN A 18 -10.35 -7.34 -10.48
N LEU A 19 -9.86 -8.52 -10.87
CA LEU A 19 -10.58 -9.78 -10.73
C LEU A 19 -10.86 -10.10 -9.27
N VAL A 20 -9.92 -9.87 -8.34
CA VAL A 20 -10.16 -10.02 -6.90
C VAL A 20 -11.32 -9.12 -6.44
N ALA A 21 -11.37 -7.85 -6.86
CA ALA A 21 -12.43 -6.93 -6.49
C ALA A 21 -13.81 -7.42 -6.96
N ILE A 22 -13.92 -7.79 -8.24
CA ILE A 22 -15.16 -8.30 -8.85
C ILE A 22 -15.60 -9.60 -8.16
N MET A 23 -14.68 -10.54 -7.95
CA MET A 23 -14.98 -11.81 -7.32
C MET A 23 -15.42 -11.64 -5.86
N THR A 24 -14.83 -10.69 -5.14
CA THR A 24 -15.21 -10.38 -3.75
C THR A 24 -16.64 -9.85 -3.68
N ILE A 25 -17.06 -9.00 -4.61
CA ILE A 25 -18.46 -8.57 -4.72
C ILE A 25 -19.37 -9.77 -5.03
N LEU A 26 -18.98 -10.59 -6.01
CA LEU A 26 -19.77 -11.74 -6.44
C LEU A 26 -19.91 -12.79 -5.34
N THR A 27 -18.96 -12.86 -4.40
CA THR A 27 -19.02 -13.76 -3.23
C THR A 27 -20.20 -13.42 -2.34
N LEU A 28 -20.62 -12.15 -2.25
CA LEU A 28 -21.80 -11.75 -1.47
C LEU A 28 -23.10 -12.36 -2.02
N VAL A 29 -23.16 -12.59 -3.34
CA VAL A 29 -24.36 -13.12 -4.01
C VAL A 29 -24.32 -14.64 -4.10
N THR A 30 -23.15 -15.20 -4.41
CA THR A 30 -23.01 -16.61 -4.82
C THR A 30 -22.29 -17.51 -3.81
N GLY A 31 -21.55 -16.93 -2.85
CA GLY A 31 -20.79 -17.65 -1.80
C GLY A 31 -19.55 -18.43 -2.26
N ILE A 32 -19.49 -18.90 -3.51
CA ILE A 32 -18.47 -19.85 -3.99
C ILE A 32 -17.25 -19.16 -4.62
N THR A 33 -17.37 -17.90 -5.05
CA THR A 33 -16.31 -17.21 -5.80
C THR A 33 -15.08 -16.83 -4.97
N GLY A 34 -15.13 -16.98 -3.64
CA GLY A 34 -14.01 -16.67 -2.75
C GLY A 34 -12.75 -17.48 -3.05
N ILE A 35 -12.88 -18.75 -3.45
CA ILE A 35 -11.74 -19.60 -3.83
C ILE A 35 -11.06 -19.07 -5.11
N ILE A 36 -11.86 -18.61 -6.08
CA ILE A 36 -11.34 -18.05 -7.33
C ILE A 36 -10.64 -16.71 -7.04
N ALA A 37 -11.23 -15.85 -6.21
CA ALA A 37 -10.62 -14.60 -5.77
C ALA A 37 -9.23 -14.85 -5.14
N LEU A 38 -9.11 -15.89 -4.32
CA LEU A 38 -7.87 -16.28 -3.67
C LEU A 38 -6.77 -16.65 -4.69
N ILE A 39 -7.11 -17.38 -5.75
CA ILE A 39 -6.14 -17.73 -6.80
C ILE A 39 -5.56 -16.45 -7.42
N PHE A 40 -6.41 -15.51 -7.81
CA PHE A 40 -5.97 -14.24 -8.40
C PHE A 40 -5.18 -13.37 -7.43
N LEU A 41 -5.53 -13.40 -6.14
CA LEU A 41 -4.77 -12.71 -5.09
C LEU A 41 -3.33 -13.23 -5.00
N PHE A 42 -3.13 -14.55 -5.04
CA PHE A 42 -1.79 -15.13 -5.04
C PHE A 42 -1.02 -14.85 -6.35
N LEU A 43 -1.69 -14.83 -7.51
CA LEU A 43 -1.08 -14.40 -8.76
C LEU A 43 -0.62 -12.93 -8.70
N ALA A 44 -1.43 -12.04 -8.11
CA ALA A 44 -1.05 -10.64 -7.88
C ALA A 44 0.19 -10.53 -6.97
N LEU A 45 0.23 -11.26 -5.86
CA LEU A 45 1.39 -11.30 -4.97
C LEU A 45 2.64 -11.91 -5.65
N GLY A 46 2.45 -12.84 -6.59
CA GLY A 46 3.49 -13.36 -7.46
C GLY A 46 4.10 -12.28 -8.36
N ASN A 47 3.26 -11.45 -8.97
CA ASN A 47 3.73 -10.31 -9.78
C ASN A 47 4.54 -9.32 -8.93
N ILE A 48 4.10 -9.03 -7.71
CA ILE A 48 4.84 -8.15 -6.78
C ILE A 48 6.20 -8.74 -6.40
N LYS A 49 6.29 -10.05 -6.16
CA LYS A 49 7.57 -10.73 -5.94
C LYS A 49 8.51 -10.51 -7.14
N MET A 50 7.99 -10.64 -8.35
CA MET A 50 8.77 -10.49 -9.58
C MET A 50 9.22 -9.04 -9.79
N ILE A 51 8.33 -8.07 -9.56
CA ILE A 51 8.65 -6.63 -9.54
C ILE A 51 9.77 -6.35 -8.54
N ASN A 52 9.69 -6.93 -7.34
CA ASN A 52 10.68 -6.68 -6.30
C ASN A 52 12.07 -7.22 -6.64
N TYR A 53 12.19 -8.30 -7.42
CA TYR A 53 13.51 -8.77 -7.90
C TYR A 53 14.26 -7.72 -8.72
N ARG A 54 13.53 -6.80 -9.38
CA ARG A 54 14.14 -5.72 -10.16
C ARG A 54 14.34 -4.46 -9.34
N LEU A 55 13.37 -4.10 -8.51
CA LEU A 55 13.38 -2.83 -7.77
C LEU A 55 14.15 -2.91 -6.44
N ASN A 56 14.37 -4.12 -5.92
CA ASN A 56 15.08 -4.39 -4.66
C ASN A 56 14.59 -3.50 -3.50
N SER A 57 13.28 -3.44 -3.33
CA SER A 57 12.61 -2.62 -2.33
C SER A 57 12.22 -3.46 -1.12
N GLN A 58 12.70 -3.05 0.06
CA GLN A 58 12.31 -3.68 1.32
C GLN A 58 10.78 -3.60 1.53
N TYR A 59 10.16 -2.47 1.19
CA TYR A 59 8.72 -2.27 1.35
C TYR A 59 7.86 -3.27 0.56
N LEU A 60 8.28 -3.67 -0.64
CA LEU A 60 7.54 -4.66 -1.43
C LEU A 60 7.67 -6.08 -0.86
N ASP A 61 8.83 -6.42 -0.30
CA ASP A 61 9.03 -7.71 0.37
C ASP A 61 8.23 -7.78 1.68
N ASP A 62 8.28 -6.70 2.46
CA ASP A 62 7.51 -6.53 3.69
C ASP A 62 5.99 -6.55 3.41
N PHE A 63 5.52 -5.87 2.36
CA PHE A 63 4.11 -5.94 1.93
C PHE A 63 3.69 -7.38 1.66
N ARG A 64 4.42 -8.09 0.79
CA ARG A 64 4.07 -9.45 0.39
C ARG A 64 4.10 -10.42 1.56
N SER A 65 5.18 -10.41 2.35
CA SER A 65 5.36 -11.32 3.49
C SER A 65 4.28 -11.11 4.54
N LYS A 66 4.04 -9.86 4.98
CA LYS A 66 3.01 -9.56 5.98
C LYS A 66 1.60 -9.87 5.49
N TYR A 67 1.32 -9.63 4.21
CA TYR A 67 0.01 -9.97 3.64
C TYR A 67 -0.23 -11.49 3.65
N ILE A 68 0.76 -12.29 3.22
CA ILE A 68 0.67 -13.76 3.25
C ILE A 68 0.54 -14.25 4.70
N THR A 69 1.34 -13.72 5.63
CA THR A 69 1.25 -14.07 7.06
C THR A 69 -0.13 -13.76 7.62
N SER A 70 -0.68 -12.59 7.33
CA SER A 70 -2.05 -12.22 7.72
C SER A 70 -3.08 -13.21 7.18
N PHE A 71 -2.99 -13.54 5.89
CA PHE A 71 -3.89 -14.47 5.23
C PHE A 71 -3.89 -15.86 5.89
N ILE A 72 -2.70 -16.43 6.13
CA ILE A 72 -2.57 -17.73 6.81
C ILE A 72 -3.16 -17.66 8.21
N LEU A 73 -2.88 -16.59 8.95
CA LEU A 73 -3.37 -16.43 10.32
C LEU A 73 -4.91 -16.40 10.37
N LYS A 74 -5.56 -15.74 9.39
CA LYS A 74 -7.03 -15.74 9.27
C LYS A 74 -7.58 -17.13 8.98
N MET A 75 -6.94 -17.88 8.06
CA MET A 75 -7.34 -19.25 7.74
C MET A 75 -7.26 -20.19 8.95
N VAL A 76 -6.25 -20.02 9.81
CA VAL A 76 -6.11 -20.80 11.06
C VAL A 76 -7.09 -20.33 12.14
N THR A 77 -7.40 -19.04 12.18
CA THR A 77 -8.31 -18.46 13.19
C THR A 77 -9.74 -18.94 13.04
N ILE A 78 -10.24 -19.12 11.81
CA ILE A 78 -11.64 -19.49 11.54
C ILE A 78 -12.00 -20.86 12.17
N PRO A 79 -11.25 -21.96 11.97
CA PRO A 79 -11.53 -23.23 12.63
C PRO A 79 -11.51 -23.15 14.16
N ILE A 80 -10.57 -22.41 14.75
CA ILE A 80 -10.47 -22.26 16.22
C ILE A 80 -11.72 -21.55 16.75
N LEU A 81 -12.18 -20.51 16.05
CA LEU A 81 -13.42 -19.82 16.38
C LEU A 81 -14.62 -20.76 16.31
N ILE A 82 -14.75 -21.53 15.22
CA ILE A 82 -15.85 -22.50 15.03
C ILE A 82 -15.85 -23.55 16.14
N VAL A 83 -14.69 -24.12 16.46
CA VAL A 83 -14.55 -25.12 17.53
C VAL A 83 -14.98 -24.54 18.88
N GLY A 84 -14.55 -23.32 19.21
CA GLY A 84 -14.98 -22.65 20.44
C GLY A 84 -16.49 -22.43 20.51
N ILE A 85 -17.13 -22.00 19.41
CA ILE A 85 -18.58 -21.83 19.32
C ILE A 85 -19.29 -23.18 19.47
N VAL A 86 -18.85 -24.20 18.74
CA VAL A 86 -19.46 -25.54 18.78
C VAL A 86 -19.39 -26.14 20.19
N LEU A 87 -18.26 -25.99 20.89
CA LEU A 87 -18.11 -26.48 22.26
C LEU A 87 -19.03 -25.75 23.27
N LEU A 88 -19.33 -24.47 23.03
CA LEU A 88 -20.30 -23.74 23.86
C LEU A 88 -21.76 -24.11 23.55
N VAL A 89 -22.10 -24.31 22.27
CA VAL A 89 -23.48 -24.56 21.82
C VAL A 89 -23.88 -26.03 21.97
N PHE A 90 -22.95 -26.96 21.74
CA PHE A 90 -23.18 -28.41 21.78
C PHE A 90 -22.34 -29.06 22.90
N PRO A 91 -22.73 -28.87 24.17
CA PRO A 91 -22.03 -29.46 25.28
C PRO A 91 -22.17 -30.98 25.24
N PHE A 92 -21.05 -31.71 25.22
CA PHE A 92 -21.00 -33.17 25.22
C PHE A 92 -21.49 -33.77 26.56
N GLY A 93 -22.78 -33.63 26.87
CA GLY A 93 -23.43 -34.14 28.08
C GLY A 93 -23.18 -33.33 29.36
N GLY A 94 -22.19 -32.44 29.38
CA GLY A 94 -21.75 -31.77 30.61
C GLY A 94 -22.67 -30.68 31.16
N TRP A 95 -23.70 -30.24 30.42
CA TRP A 95 -24.77 -29.39 30.98
C TRP A 95 -25.72 -30.17 31.89
N TYR A 96 -25.82 -31.48 31.68
CA TYR A 96 -26.72 -32.35 32.42
C TYR A 96 -26.05 -33.01 33.64
N ILE A 97 -24.73 -32.82 33.81
CA ILE A 97 -23.95 -33.35 34.93
C ILE A 97 -23.71 -32.23 35.96
N PRO A 98 -24.30 -32.31 37.17
CA PRO A 98 -24.11 -31.32 38.23
C PRO A 98 -22.62 -31.10 38.52
N GLY A 99 -22.18 -29.86 38.51
CA GLY A 99 -20.78 -29.50 38.77
C GLY A 99 -19.82 -29.66 37.58
N PHE A 100 -20.28 -30.08 36.40
CA PHE A 100 -19.43 -30.21 35.19
C PHE A 100 -19.65 -29.08 34.15
N TRP A 101 -20.61 -28.19 34.42
CA TRP A 101 -21.00 -27.10 33.50
C TRP A 101 -19.89 -26.04 33.32
N TRP A 102 -19.18 -25.68 34.40
CA TRP A 102 -18.08 -24.71 34.35
C TRP A 102 -16.89 -25.20 33.50
N ILE A 103 -16.64 -26.51 33.47
CA ILE A 103 -15.58 -27.11 32.63
C ILE A 103 -15.92 -26.91 31.15
N ASN A 104 -17.17 -27.15 30.75
CA ASN A 104 -17.61 -26.92 29.36
C ASN A 104 -17.50 -25.44 28.98
N LEU A 105 -17.88 -24.55 29.89
CA LEU A 105 -17.76 -23.11 29.69
C LEU A 105 -16.29 -22.70 29.49
N VAL A 106 -15.36 -23.20 30.32
CA VAL A 106 -13.93 -22.91 30.16
C VAL A 106 -13.39 -23.47 28.84
N ILE A 107 -13.70 -24.73 28.51
CA ILE A 107 -13.26 -25.38 27.26
C ILE A 107 -13.77 -24.65 26.01
N GLY A 108 -14.97 -24.07 26.06
CA GLY A 108 -15.51 -23.26 24.96
C GLY A 108 -14.96 -21.83 24.91
N ILE A 109 -14.80 -21.15 26.05
CA ILE A 109 -14.36 -19.75 26.09
C ILE A 109 -12.88 -19.58 25.75
N VAL A 110 -12.00 -20.47 26.24
CA VAL A 110 -10.55 -20.39 25.99
C VAL A 110 -10.21 -20.31 24.49
N PRO A 111 -10.67 -21.22 23.61
CA PRO A 111 -10.40 -21.12 22.18
C PRO A 111 -11.01 -19.87 21.54
N LEU A 112 -12.14 -19.35 22.03
CA LEU A 112 -12.68 -18.08 21.55
C LEU A 112 -11.77 -16.89 21.87
N ILE A 113 -11.23 -16.82 23.09
CA ILE A 113 -10.27 -15.78 23.47
C ILE A 113 -9.03 -15.88 22.58
N ILE A 114 -8.50 -17.09 22.38
CA ILE A 114 -7.36 -17.33 21.48
C ILE A 114 -7.70 -16.87 20.06
N ALA A 115 -8.86 -17.24 19.54
CA ALA A 115 -9.31 -16.85 18.20
C ALA A 115 -9.42 -15.32 18.06
N VAL A 116 -9.96 -14.62 19.07
CA VAL A 116 -10.04 -13.15 19.07
C VAL A 116 -8.64 -12.52 19.04
N VAL A 117 -7.70 -13.02 19.83
CA VAL A 117 -6.31 -12.52 19.83
C VAL A 117 -5.67 -12.74 18.46
N LEU A 118 -5.77 -13.95 17.90
CA LEU A 118 -5.23 -14.27 16.57
C LEU A 118 -5.88 -13.42 15.47
N PHE A 119 -7.19 -13.18 15.57
CA PHE A 119 -7.92 -12.31 14.66
C PHE A 119 -7.34 -10.89 14.67
N ILE A 120 -7.19 -10.27 15.84
CA ILE A 120 -6.63 -8.92 15.98
C ILE A 120 -5.20 -8.86 15.42
N VAL A 121 -4.36 -9.84 15.74
CA VAL A 121 -3.00 -9.94 15.21
C VAL A 121 -3.02 -10.06 13.69
N SER A 122 -3.94 -10.85 13.13
CA SER A 122 -4.02 -11.06 11.67
C SER A 122 -4.31 -9.77 10.93
N TYR A 123 -5.27 -8.97 11.39
CA TYR A 123 -5.56 -7.67 10.77
C TYR A 123 -4.44 -6.65 10.98
N SER A 124 -3.74 -6.73 12.11
CA SER A 124 -2.56 -5.88 12.34
C SER A 124 -1.46 -6.13 11.30
N PHE A 125 -1.24 -7.38 10.91
CA PHE A 125 -0.32 -7.71 9.81
C PHE A 125 -0.83 -7.22 8.45
N GLU A 126 -2.13 -7.33 8.18
CA GLU A 126 -2.72 -6.82 6.94
C GLU A 126 -2.59 -5.30 6.83
N MET A 127 -2.90 -4.56 7.90
CA MET A 127 -2.73 -3.11 7.94
C MET A 127 -1.29 -2.71 7.64
N LYS A 128 -0.32 -3.36 8.28
CA LYS A 128 1.11 -3.13 8.01
C LYS A 128 1.48 -3.50 6.57
N ALA A 129 0.88 -4.52 5.99
CA ALA A 129 1.11 -4.85 4.59
C ALA A 129 0.70 -3.66 3.69
N TRP A 130 -0.54 -3.20 3.80
CA TRP A 130 -1.04 -2.08 2.99
C TRP A 130 -0.28 -0.78 3.22
N GLU A 131 0.17 -0.53 4.45
CA GLU A 131 1.05 0.58 4.80
C GLU A 131 2.41 0.49 4.08
N ASN A 132 3.03 -0.68 4.00
CA ASN A 132 4.26 -0.88 3.25
C ASN A 132 4.08 -0.67 1.74
N LEU A 133 2.96 -1.14 1.17
CA LEU A 133 2.66 -0.87 -0.24
C LEU A 133 2.49 0.63 -0.48
N LYS A 134 1.80 1.34 0.43
CA LYS A 134 1.65 2.79 0.37
C LYS A 134 3.01 3.50 0.40
N PHE A 135 3.87 3.17 1.37
CA PHE A 135 5.20 3.78 1.47
C PHE A 135 6.06 3.52 0.24
N PHE A 136 6.00 2.31 -0.32
CA PHE A 136 6.66 2.02 -1.59
C PHE A 136 6.19 2.98 -2.70
N LEU A 137 4.88 3.17 -2.85
CA LEU A 137 4.30 4.04 -3.88
C LEU A 137 4.66 5.51 -3.63
N GLU A 138 4.73 5.94 -2.37
CA GLU A 138 5.12 7.29 -1.98
C GLU A 138 6.59 7.59 -2.28
N GLU A 139 7.48 6.65 -1.97
CA GLU A 139 8.92 6.79 -2.22
C GLU A 139 9.25 6.73 -3.72
N ASN A 140 8.47 5.95 -4.48
CA ASN A 140 8.70 5.73 -5.91
C ASN A 140 7.73 6.52 -6.80
N ARG A 141 7.20 7.66 -6.31
CA ARG A 141 6.23 8.48 -7.05
C ARG A 141 6.66 8.84 -8.47
N SER A 142 7.96 9.06 -8.70
CA SER A 142 8.51 9.41 -10.01
C SER A 142 8.43 8.28 -11.05
N MET A 143 8.28 7.02 -10.62
CA MET A 143 8.16 5.85 -11.52
C MET A 143 6.79 5.78 -12.20
N PHE A 144 5.80 6.45 -11.63
CA PHE A 144 4.39 6.31 -12.01
C PHE A 144 3.81 7.63 -12.51
N PRO A 145 2.86 7.61 -13.45
CA PRO A 145 2.06 8.78 -13.78
C PRO A 145 1.36 9.35 -12.53
N GLU A 146 1.33 10.68 -12.40
CA GLU A 146 0.85 11.35 -11.18
C GLU A 146 -0.60 10.96 -10.81
N TYR A 147 -1.47 10.84 -11.82
CA TYR A 147 -2.86 10.44 -11.61
C TYR A 147 -2.96 9.01 -11.04
N LEU A 148 -2.10 8.10 -11.51
CA LEU A 148 -2.13 6.70 -11.13
C LEU A 148 -1.60 6.51 -9.71
N VAL A 149 -0.46 7.14 -9.39
CA VAL A 149 0.15 7.00 -8.07
C VAL A 149 -0.75 7.59 -6.98
N ARG A 150 -1.38 8.73 -7.24
CA ARG A 150 -2.33 9.35 -6.31
C ARG A 150 -3.50 8.43 -6.00
N GLU A 151 -4.09 7.82 -7.03
CA GLU A 151 -5.22 6.91 -6.89
C GLU A 151 -4.85 5.61 -6.17
N THR A 152 -3.68 5.05 -6.47
CA THR A 152 -3.22 3.78 -5.89
C THR A 152 -2.75 3.93 -4.45
N ILE A 153 -2.12 5.06 -4.08
CA ILE A 153 -1.84 5.44 -2.68
C ILE A 153 -3.14 5.55 -1.88
N ASP A 154 -4.13 6.26 -2.41
CA ASP A 154 -5.44 6.39 -1.76
C ASP A 154 -6.16 5.03 -1.66
N GLY A 155 -5.99 4.15 -2.65
CA GLY A 155 -6.45 2.77 -2.61
C GLY A 155 -5.82 1.96 -1.48
N ALA A 156 -4.49 2.04 -1.33
CA ALA A 156 -3.76 1.37 -0.27
C ALA A 156 -4.17 1.87 1.14
N GLU A 157 -4.38 3.18 1.30
CA GLU A 157 -4.88 3.77 2.56
C GLU A 157 -6.30 3.27 2.90
N LYS A 158 -7.18 3.15 1.90
CA LYS A 158 -8.52 2.58 2.08
C LYS A 158 -8.48 1.11 2.48
N LEU A 159 -7.57 0.32 1.91
CA LEU A 159 -7.39 -1.09 2.28
C LEU A 159 -6.86 -1.22 3.72
N ARG A 160 -5.90 -0.39 4.11
CA ARG A 160 -5.40 -0.29 5.49
C ARG A 160 -6.51 0.08 6.47
N THR A 161 -7.30 1.11 6.14
CA THR A 161 -8.42 1.57 6.97
C THR A 161 -9.52 0.50 7.03
N GLY A 162 -9.82 -0.15 5.91
CA GLY A 162 -10.76 -1.26 5.84
C GLY A 162 -10.34 -2.44 6.72
N ALA A 163 -9.05 -2.80 6.70
CA ALA A 163 -8.50 -3.82 7.59
C ALA A 163 -8.65 -3.44 9.07
N LEU A 164 -8.42 -2.17 9.44
CA LEU A 164 -8.66 -1.68 10.80
C LEU A 164 -10.14 -1.79 11.19
N LEU A 165 -11.05 -1.37 10.33
CA LEU A 165 -12.49 -1.44 10.61
C LEU A 165 -12.98 -2.88 10.71
N ASN A 166 -12.45 -3.78 9.88
CA ASN A 166 -12.73 -5.21 9.96
C ASN A 166 -12.18 -5.84 11.25
N ALA A 167 -11.03 -5.37 11.75
CA ALA A 167 -10.51 -5.79 13.06
C ALA A 167 -11.46 -5.40 14.21
N LEU A 168 -12.16 -4.26 14.05
CA LEU A 168 -13.21 -3.78 14.95
C LEU A 168 -14.61 -4.30 14.56
N GLY A 169 -14.69 -5.37 13.76
CA GLY A 169 -15.91 -5.87 13.14
C GLY A 169 -16.95 -6.47 14.11
N PHE A 170 -16.71 -6.44 15.42
CA PHE A 170 -17.74 -6.74 16.42
C PHE A 170 -18.92 -5.74 16.35
N LEU A 171 -18.73 -4.58 15.72
CA LEU A 171 -19.79 -3.65 15.35
C LEU A 171 -20.21 -3.91 13.90
N ILE A 172 -21.50 -4.21 13.67
CA ILE A 172 -22.03 -4.51 12.33
C ILE A 172 -21.73 -3.36 11.34
N ILE A 173 -21.87 -2.11 11.79
CA ILE A 173 -21.63 -0.93 10.95
C ILE A 173 -20.15 -0.83 10.54
N THR A 174 -19.20 -1.07 11.45
CA THR A 174 -17.78 -0.99 11.11
C THR A 174 -17.38 -2.07 10.13
N ALA A 175 -17.93 -3.28 10.27
CA ALA A 175 -17.71 -4.38 9.32
C ALA A 175 -18.19 -4.03 7.90
N ILE A 176 -19.39 -3.43 7.77
CA ILE A 176 -19.93 -3.00 6.48
C ILE A 176 -19.06 -1.92 5.84
N VAL A 177 -18.70 -0.89 6.61
CA VAL A 177 -17.84 0.20 6.10
C VAL A 177 -16.45 -0.33 5.73
N GLY A 178 -15.88 -1.21 6.56
CA GLY A 178 -14.60 -1.86 6.29
C GLY A 178 -14.60 -2.64 4.99
N PHE A 179 -15.66 -3.42 4.75
CA PHE A 179 -15.86 -4.15 3.49
C PHE A 179 -15.98 -3.20 2.28
N ILE A 180 -16.76 -2.12 2.38
CA ILE A 180 -16.89 -1.13 1.29
C ILE A 180 -15.53 -0.50 0.97
N LEU A 181 -14.77 -0.09 1.99
CA LEU A 181 -13.43 0.48 1.79
C LEU A 181 -12.48 -0.53 1.14
N GLN A 182 -12.58 -1.81 1.51
CA GLN A 182 -11.79 -2.87 0.91
C GLN A 182 -12.06 -2.99 -0.60
N ILE A 183 -13.33 -2.98 -1.01
CA ILE A 183 -13.72 -3.03 -2.43
C ILE A 183 -13.19 -1.80 -3.19
N ILE A 184 -13.43 -0.60 -2.68
CA ILE A 184 -12.97 0.65 -3.31
C ILE A 184 -11.44 0.65 -3.44
N GLY A 185 -10.76 0.19 -2.39
CA GLY A 185 -9.31 0.07 -2.35
C GLY A 185 -8.76 -0.86 -3.43
N PHE A 186 -9.36 -2.04 -3.61
CA PHE A 186 -8.96 -2.94 -4.70
C PHE A 186 -9.19 -2.33 -6.08
N PHE A 187 -10.33 -1.68 -6.34
CA PHE A 187 -10.56 -1.02 -7.63
C PHE A 187 -9.58 0.13 -7.91
N LYS A 188 -9.17 0.85 -6.88
CA LYS A 188 -8.13 1.89 -7.01
C LYS A 188 -6.77 1.29 -7.34
N LEU A 189 -6.39 0.18 -6.73
CA LEU A 189 -5.17 -0.57 -7.09
C LEU A 189 -5.26 -1.22 -8.48
N ALA A 190 -6.45 -1.66 -8.90
CA ALA A 190 -6.68 -2.26 -10.22
C ALA A 190 -6.32 -1.33 -11.39
N LYS A 191 -6.25 -0.01 -11.16
CA LYS A 191 -5.81 0.97 -12.15
C LYS A 191 -4.41 0.72 -12.70
N PHE A 192 -3.60 -0.10 -12.02
CA PHE A 192 -2.34 -0.61 -12.58
C PHE A 192 -2.52 -1.44 -13.86
N GLU A 193 -3.72 -1.93 -14.20
CA GLU A 193 -3.99 -2.72 -15.41
C GLU A 193 -3.63 -2.00 -16.72
N ASN A 194 -3.72 -0.66 -16.72
CA ASN A 194 -3.42 0.20 -17.88
C ASN A 194 -2.13 1.01 -17.69
N PHE A 195 -1.18 0.46 -16.93
CA PHE A 195 0.08 1.12 -16.62
C PHE A 195 1.08 1.06 -17.78
N HIS A 196 1.69 2.21 -18.04
CA HIS A 196 2.87 2.37 -18.85
C HIS A 196 3.83 3.30 -18.11
N LEU A 197 5.09 2.88 -17.94
CA LEU A 197 6.15 3.69 -17.33
C LEU A 197 6.24 5.06 -18.03
N SER A 198 6.22 6.11 -17.22
CA SER A 198 6.32 7.50 -17.69
C SER A 198 7.77 7.96 -17.91
N VAL A 199 8.76 7.23 -17.40
CA VAL A 199 10.18 7.61 -17.42
C VAL A 199 11.06 6.35 -17.57
N PRO A 200 12.17 6.37 -18.33
CA PRO A 200 13.14 5.28 -18.34
C PRO A 200 13.75 5.03 -16.95
N LEU A 201 13.86 3.76 -16.54
CA LEU A 201 14.51 3.36 -15.30
C LEU A 201 16.03 3.50 -15.44
N SER A 202 16.54 4.70 -15.21
CA SER A 202 17.95 4.83 -14.84
C SER A 202 18.15 4.17 -13.46
N LYS A 203 19.20 3.37 -13.33
CA LYS A 203 19.48 2.52 -12.15
C LYS A 203 19.37 3.34 -10.85
N PRO A 204 18.80 2.79 -9.76
CA PRO A 204 18.85 3.46 -8.47
C PRO A 204 20.30 3.45 -7.94
N SER A 205 20.98 4.58 -8.00
CA SER A 205 22.14 4.83 -7.14
C SER A 205 21.63 5.23 -5.77
N VAL A 206 21.31 4.24 -4.94
CA VAL A 206 21.17 4.45 -3.49
C VAL A 206 22.58 4.69 -2.95
N GLN A 207 23.05 5.94 -3.02
CA GLN A 207 24.07 6.41 -2.11
C GLN A 207 23.33 7.00 -0.91
N HIS A 208 23.41 6.27 0.20
CA HIS A 208 23.26 6.87 1.52
C HIS A 208 24.36 7.93 1.63
N ALA A 209 24.03 9.20 1.40
CA ALA A 209 24.89 10.29 1.82
C ALA A 209 24.76 10.40 3.35
N PRO A 210 25.86 10.29 4.12
CA PRO A 210 25.81 10.52 5.56
C PRO A 210 25.34 11.96 5.81
N VAL A 211 24.35 12.11 6.68
CA VAL A 211 23.91 13.42 7.19
C VAL A 211 25.10 14.04 7.92
N ALA A 212 25.76 15.01 7.28
CA ALA A 212 26.70 15.89 7.97
C ALA A 212 25.90 16.90 8.81
N PRO A 213 26.26 17.16 10.09
CA PRO A 213 25.53 18.09 10.93
C PRO A 213 25.72 19.53 10.42
N THR A 214 24.62 20.23 10.22
CA THR A 214 24.55 21.67 9.95
C THR A 214 25.13 22.46 11.14
N PRO A 215 26.10 23.37 10.93
CA PRO A 215 26.48 24.36 11.94
C PRO A 215 25.31 25.30 12.23
N GLN A 216 24.92 25.40 13.50
CA GLN A 216 23.98 26.41 13.99
C GLN A 216 24.69 27.77 14.00
N GLU A 217 24.05 28.83 13.48
CA GLU A 217 24.45 30.19 13.80
C GLU A 217 23.22 31.08 14.10
N PRO A 218 23.28 31.99 15.11
CA PRO A 218 22.11 32.49 15.85
C PRO A 218 21.51 33.81 15.34
N GLN A 219 20.18 33.90 15.55
CA GLN A 219 19.35 35.08 15.90
C GLN A 219 19.58 36.44 15.21
N SER A 220 18.52 36.88 14.53
CA SER A 220 18.30 38.22 14.01
C SER A 220 17.85 39.22 15.10
N ARG A 221 18.44 40.42 15.08
CA ARG A 221 17.90 41.70 15.57
C ARG A 221 17.85 42.67 14.38
N PRO A 222 16.78 43.45 14.14
CA PRO A 222 16.70 44.31 12.97
C PRO A 222 17.17 45.74 13.27
N SER A 223 17.80 46.40 12.29
CA SER A 223 17.91 47.87 12.23
C SER A 223 18.14 48.35 10.78
N PRO A 224 17.66 49.54 10.40
CA PRO A 224 17.23 49.86 9.05
C PRO A 224 18.17 50.84 8.34
N TYR A 225 18.67 50.50 7.15
CA TYR A 225 19.20 51.51 6.24
C TYR A 225 18.88 51.15 4.79
N ALA A 226 18.25 52.12 4.12
CA ALA A 226 17.82 52.09 2.73
C ALA A 226 19.00 52.14 1.77
N VAL A 227 18.94 51.35 0.69
CA VAL A 227 19.49 51.74 -0.61
C VAL A 227 18.55 51.22 -1.70
N GLU A 228 18.11 52.17 -2.52
CA GLU A 228 17.23 52.06 -3.68
C GLU A 228 18.06 51.61 -4.91
N THR A 229 17.65 50.56 -5.64
CA THR A 229 18.08 50.37 -7.04
C THR A 229 17.00 49.66 -7.88
N LYS A 230 16.87 50.20 -9.08
CA LYS A 230 15.83 50.13 -10.12
C LYS A 230 16.01 48.95 -11.08
N VAL A 231 14.88 48.47 -11.66
CA VAL A 231 14.70 47.74 -12.96
C VAL A 231 15.36 46.35 -13.13
N VAL A 232 14.88 45.35 -13.88
CA VAL A 232 13.84 45.18 -14.93
C VAL A 232 13.33 43.74 -14.79
N GLY A 233 12.03 43.51 -15.03
CA GLY A 233 11.51 42.16 -15.20
C GLY A 233 11.99 41.55 -16.52
N THR A 234 12.74 40.45 -16.43
CA THR A 234 12.98 39.56 -17.57
C THR A 234 12.51 38.18 -17.16
N ARG A 235 11.45 37.67 -17.81
CA ARG A 235 10.98 36.30 -17.61
C ARG A 235 12.11 35.35 -17.99
N PRO A 236 12.40 34.29 -17.21
CA PRO A 236 13.45 33.35 -17.55
C PRO A 236 13.14 32.72 -18.91
N ARG A 237 14.07 32.85 -19.86
CA ARG A 237 14.00 32.15 -21.15
C ARG A 237 14.71 30.81 -21.01
N PHE A 238 14.16 29.78 -21.63
CA PHE A 238 14.74 28.44 -21.61
C PHE A 238 15.29 28.10 -22.99
N CYS A 239 16.41 27.38 -23.03
CA CYS A 239 16.99 26.91 -24.28
C CYS A 239 16.04 25.94 -24.99
N PRO A 240 15.68 26.15 -26.26
CA PRO A 240 14.75 25.25 -26.98
C PRO A 240 15.35 23.88 -27.28
N ASN A 241 16.68 23.73 -27.20
CA ASN A 241 17.35 22.48 -27.50
C ASN A 241 17.55 21.57 -26.28
N CYS A 242 17.87 22.14 -25.11
CA CYS A 242 18.15 21.35 -23.89
C CYS A 242 17.29 21.71 -22.67
N GLY A 243 16.50 22.79 -22.73
CA GLY A 243 15.64 23.21 -21.62
C GLY A 243 16.35 23.95 -20.48
N ALA A 244 17.65 24.24 -20.59
CA ALA A 244 18.38 24.99 -19.57
C ALA A 244 17.90 26.45 -19.45
N GLU A 245 17.87 26.99 -18.23
CA GLU A 245 17.51 28.38 -17.94
C GLU A 245 18.62 29.33 -18.42
N LEU A 246 18.28 30.25 -19.31
CA LEU A 246 19.21 31.24 -19.87
C LEU A 246 19.22 32.45 -18.96
N LYS A 247 20.32 32.61 -18.22
CA LYS A 247 20.50 33.71 -17.26
C LYS A 247 20.98 35.01 -17.90
N GLU A 248 21.44 34.98 -19.15
CA GLU A 248 21.91 36.17 -19.89
C GLU A 248 21.54 36.11 -21.38
N ASP A 249 21.46 37.27 -22.04
CA ASP A 249 21.22 37.43 -23.49
C ASP A 249 22.46 37.05 -24.33
N GLY A 250 22.99 35.84 -24.09
CA GLY A 250 24.08 35.26 -24.85
C GLY A 250 23.62 34.72 -26.22
N LYS A 251 24.49 34.79 -27.24
CA LYS A 251 24.24 34.20 -28.56
C LYS A 251 24.24 32.66 -28.57
N PHE A 252 24.72 32.03 -27.49
CA PHE A 252 24.88 30.57 -27.38
C PHE A 252 24.52 30.09 -25.97
N CYS A 253 23.97 28.88 -25.86
CA CYS A 253 23.66 28.26 -24.58
C CYS A 253 24.93 27.75 -23.88
N SER A 254 25.09 28.08 -22.60
CA SER A 254 26.23 27.65 -21.78
C SER A 254 26.25 26.14 -21.50
N GLU A 255 25.08 25.49 -21.49
CA GLU A 255 24.97 24.06 -21.15
C GLU A 255 25.17 23.13 -22.35
N CYS A 256 24.70 23.51 -23.55
CA CYS A 256 24.73 22.63 -24.73
C CYS A 256 25.42 23.23 -25.96
N GLY A 257 25.87 24.49 -25.91
CA GLY A 257 26.58 25.16 -27.00
C GLY A 257 25.72 25.53 -28.21
N SER A 258 24.42 25.23 -28.21
CA SER A 258 23.53 25.58 -29.33
C SER A 258 23.34 27.09 -29.43
N LYS A 259 23.33 27.62 -30.66
CA LYS A 259 23.03 29.03 -30.93
C LYS A 259 21.59 29.35 -30.51
N ILE A 260 21.42 30.42 -29.74
CA ILE A 260 20.11 30.91 -29.31
C ILE A 260 19.70 31.97 -30.35
N ASN A 261 18.67 31.67 -31.13
CA ASN A 261 18.05 32.59 -32.09
C ASN A 261 16.78 33.19 -31.49
#